data_AF-A0A240EQD2-F1
#
_entry.id   AF-A0A240EQD2-F1
#
_cell.length_a   1.000
_cell.length_b   1.000
_cell.length_c   1.000
_cell.angle_alpha   90.00
_cell.angle_beta   90.00
_cell.angle_gamma   90.00
#
_symmetry.space_group_name_H-M   'P 1'
#
loop_
_entity.id
_entity.type
_entity.pdbx_description
1 polymer ?
#
loop_
_entity_poly.entity_id
_entity_poly.type
_entity_poly.pdbx_seq_one_letter_code
_entity_poly.pdbx_strand_id
1 'polypeptide(L)'
;MFVRVEAFFLSVIQLQLVRLRAKLRAITVPNLIPYNKTYLSSSDLCAKLQGQGLTINDVAKAKKEFERCSYYRFKAYLFPFKDLATKTYNTGSTFEQGYELYHFDSELRAYLFRIIEKVEIGVRSALDQWITGKTGNPFWYLDSSLFNGNGDQIKTVTTLRSMFISSKEEYALHYRGKYYNDYCPFYRELPPAWVALELMTFGNILSLMDNFTADSVQSLKLNRFANNKLGVNKYQSLANWMGCIRHVRNACGHHNRLFNRNLSAPTGIKRVLSRDISLVRTNPQHGTRQTDQVNRIYTNICAIQKIYTGLGHEEKLGPALAHLFEKYPTAKLFRESMGFPVQWHQEPLLFNLTPEVNESSGSISESNEKAALLRFVES
;
A
#
# COMPACT_ATOMS: atom_id res chain seq x y z
N MET A 1 36.18 1.57 -42.14
CA MET A 1 35.69 1.62 -40.74
C MET A 1 34.17 1.73 -40.66
N PHE A 2 33.52 2.58 -41.46
CA PHE A 2 32.05 2.76 -41.50
C PHE A 2 31.24 1.49 -41.86
N VAL A 3 31.65 0.71 -42.87
CA VAL A 3 30.91 -0.49 -43.33
C VAL A 3 30.79 -1.59 -42.26
N ARG A 4 31.75 -1.67 -41.32
CA ARG A 4 31.71 -2.67 -40.22
C ARG A 4 30.73 -2.30 -39.10
N VAL A 5 30.43 -1.02 -38.92
CA VAL A 5 29.49 -0.54 -37.89
C VAL A 5 28.05 -0.79 -38.35
N GLU A 6 27.75 -0.57 -39.63
CA GLU A 6 26.42 -0.83 -40.22
C GLU A 6 26.04 -2.31 -40.17
N ALA A 7 26.96 -3.21 -40.54
CA ALA A 7 26.74 -4.65 -40.48
C ALA A 7 26.48 -5.14 -39.04
N PHE A 8 27.17 -4.56 -38.05
CA PHE A 8 26.95 -4.85 -36.64
C PHE A 8 25.54 -4.40 -36.18
N PHE A 9 25.11 -3.19 -36.52
CA PHE A 9 23.77 -2.71 -36.19
C PHE A 9 22.66 -3.54 -36.83
N LEU A 10 22.81 -3.91 -38.11
CA LEU A 10 21.86 -4.79 -38.81
C LEU A 10 21.74 -6.16 -38.15
N SER A 11 22.86 -6.76 -37.73
CA SER A 11 22.86 -8.04 -37.01
C SER A 11 22.17 -7.97 -35.64
N VAL A 12 22.35 -6.86 -34.91
CA VAL A 12 21.71 -6.65 -33.60
C VAL A 12 20.20 -6.48 -33.76
N ILE A 13 19.75 -5.74 -34.79
CA ILE A 13 18.33 -5.57 -35.11
C ILE A 13 17.72 -6.92 -35.51
N GLN A 14 18.39 -7.72 -36.34
CA GLN A 14 17.92 -9.05 -36.71
C GLN A 14 17.78 -9.97 -35.49
N LEU A 15 18.75 -9.94 -34.58
CA LEU A 15 18.71 -10.73 -33.35
C LEU A 15 17.57 -10.30 -32.42
N GLN A 16 17.31 -8.99 -32.32
CA GLN A 16 16.16 -8.46 -31.57
C GLN A 16 14.83 -8.87 -32.20
N LEU A 17 14.70 -8.83 -33.53
CA LEU A 17 13.50 -9.27 -34.25
C LEU A 17 13.24 -10.77 -34.10
N VAL A 18 14.27 -11.61 -34.10
CA VAL A 18 14.16 -13.05 -33.83
C VAL A 18 13.70 -13.30 -32.40
N ARG A 19 14.26 -12.59 -31.41
CA ARG A 19 13.82 -12.67 -30.00
C ARG A 19 12.39 -12.19 -29.80
N LEU A 20 11.98 -11.13 -30.52
CA LEU A 20 10.61 -10.61 -30.49
C LEU A 20 9.62 -11.60 -31.12
N ARG A 21 9.98 -12.21 -32.25
CA ARG A 21 9.19 -13.27 -32.91
C ARG A 21 9.09 -14.53 -32.05
N ALA A 22 10.15 -14.91 -31.33
CA ALA A 22 10.12 -16.00 -30.38
C ALA A 22 9.21 -15.70 -29.17
N LYS A 23 9.24 -14.46 -28.64
CA LYS A 23 8.30 -14.00 -27.60
C LYS A 23 6.85 -13.98 -28.08
N LEU A 24 6.60 -13.56 -29.32
CA LEU A 24 5.26 -13.54 -29.93
C LEU A 24 4.73 -14.96 -30.21
N ARG A 25 5.59 -15.90 -30.62
CA ARG A 25 5.21 -17.32 -30.82
C ARG A 25 4.92 -18.07 -29.51
N ALA A 26 5.40 -17.55 -28.37
CA ALA A 26 5.12 -18.09 -27.04
C ALA A 26 3.82 -17.52 -26.42
N ILE A 27 3.12 -16.62 -27.11
CA ILE A 27 1.78 -16.16 -26.69
C ILE A 27 0.78 -17.22 -27.16
N THR A 28 0.58 -18.25 -26.36
CA THR A 28 -0.61 -19.09 -26.45
C THR A 28 -1.80 -18.18 -26.19
N VAL A 29 -2.50 -17.76 -27.25
CA VAL A 29 -3.78 -17.07 -27.09
C VAL A 29 -4.70 -18.09 -26.42
N PRO A 30 -5.15 -17.85 -25.18
CA PRO A 30 -5.99 -18.82 -24.50
C PRO A 30 -7.25 -19.03 -25.33
N ASN A 31 -7.71 -20.28 -25.43
CA ASN A 31 -8.93 -20.59 -26.15
C ASN A 31 -10.12 -20.01 -25.37
N LEU A 32 -10.58 -18.82 -25.76
CA LEU A 32 -11.63 -18.09 -25.07
C LEU A 32 -12.99 -18.65 -25.47
N ILE A 33 -13.80 -19.00 -24.48
CA ILE A 33 -15.21 -19.35 -24.70
C ILE A 33 -16.10 -18.11 -24.48
N PRO A 34 -17.19 -17.95 -25.24
CA PRO A 34 -18.16 -16.87 -25.00
C PRO A 34 -18.73 -16.92 -23.57
N TYR A 35 -18.89 -15.75 -22.96
CA TYR A 35 -19.52 -15.65 -21.64
C TYR A 35 -21.03 -15.88 -21.76
N ASN A 36 -21.49 -17.07 -21.37
CA ASN A 36 -22.89 -17.51 -21.48
C ASN A 36 -23.60 -17.63 -20.11
N LYS A 37 -23.01 -17.09 -19.04
CA LYS A 37 -23.61 -17.18 -17.69
C LYS A 37 -24.76 -16.18 -17.56
N THR A 38 -25.89 -16.67 -17.07
CA THR A 38 -27.10 -15.87 -16.84
C THR A 38 -27.02 -15.07 -15.53
N TYR A 39 -27.87 -14.04 -15.45
CA TYR A 39 -28.13 -13.34 -14.19
C TYR A 39 -28.71 -14.29 -13.15
N LEU A 40 -28.30 -14.09 -11.88
CA LEU A 40 -28.85 -14.78 -10.72
C LEU A 40 -29.38 -13.74 -9.76
N SER A 41 -30.62 -13.91 -9.30
CA SER A 41 -31.19 -13.04 -8.26
C SER A 41 -30.49 -13.24 -6.91
N SER A 42 -30.72 -12.34 -5.95
CA SER A 42 -30.22 -12.50 -4.57
C SER A 42 -30.66 -13.84 -3.96
N SER A 43 -31.87 -14.30 -4.30
CA SER A 43 -32.39 -15.62 -3.88
C SER A 43 -31.65 -16.77 -4.53
N ASP A 44 -31.43 -16.72 -5.84
CA ASP A 44 -30.72 -17.78 -6.58
C ASP A 44 -29.26 -17.87 -6.14
N LEU A 45 -28.64 -16.73 -5.82
CA LEU A 45 -27.29 -16.69 -5.25
C LEU A 45 -27.22 -17.38 -3.89
N CYS A 46 -28.20 -17.14 -3.00
CA CYS A 46 -28.27 -17.84 -1.72
C CYS A 46 -28.42 -19.35 -1.91
N ALA A 47 -29.38 -19.78 -2.74
CA ALA A 47 -29.60 -21.20 -3.04
C ALA A 47 -28.36 -21.86 -3.63
N LYS A 48 -27.67 -21.17 -4.55
CA LYS A 48 -26.40 -21.63 -5.14
C LYS A 48 -25.30 -21.81 -4.10
N LEU A 49 -25.17 -20.89 -3.14
CA LEU A 49 -24.16 -20.98 -2.10
C LEU A 49 -24.47 -22.13 -1.12
N GLN A 50 -25.74 -22.29 -0.74
CA GLN A 50 -26.20 -23.43 0.08
C GLN A 50 -25.95 -24.76 -0.63
N GLY A 51 -26.26 -24.86 -1.93
CA GLY A 51 -25.95 -26.05 -2.73
C GLY A 51 -24.46 -26.33 -2.88
N GLN A 52 -23.59 -25.35 -2.61
CA GLN A 52 -22.12 -25.53 -2.55
C GLN A 52 -21.62 -25.88 -1.14
N GLY A 53 -22.50 -26.09 -0.17
CA GLY A 53 -22.15 -26.43 1.21
C GLY A 53 -21.98 -25.24 2.16
N LEU A 54 -22.33 -24.01 1.75
CA LEU A 54 -22.30 -22.85 2.64
C LEU A 54 -23.55 -22.81 3.52
N THR A 55 -23.38 -22.75 4.84
CA THR A 55 -24.51 -22.51 5.74
C THR A 55 -24.89 -21.03 5.69
N ILE A 56 -26.19 -20.74 5.53
CA ILE A 56 -26.73 -19.38 5.60
C ILE A 56 -27.79 -19.39 6.69
N ASN A 57 -27.48 -18.79 7.84
CA ASN A 57 -28.39 -18.84 9.00
C ASN A 57 -29.56 -17.87 8.82
N ASP A 58 -29.29 -16.67 8.31
CA ASP A 58 -30.30 -15.68 7.96
C ASP A 58 -30.31 -15.39 6.45
N VAL A 59 -31.11 -16.18 5.73
CA VAL A 59 -31.26 -16.05 4.27
C VAL A 59 -31.82 -14.68 3.87
N ALA A 60 -32.71 -14.09 4.67
CA ALA A 60 -33.29 -12.78 4.35
C ALA A 60 -32.23 -11.67 4.43
N LYS A 61 -31.37 -11.70 5.45
CA LYS A 61 -30.23 -10.79 5.58
C LYS A 61 -29.20 -11.00 4.47
N ALA A 62 -28.88 -12.24 4.12
CA ALA A 62 -27.96 -12.54 3.01
C ALA A 62 -28.45 -11.98 1.67
N LYS A 63 -29.76 -12.11 1.37
CA LYS A 63 -30.37 -11.52 0.16
C LYS A 63 -30.19 -10.00 0.12
N LYS A 64 -30.54 -9.32 1.22
CA LYS A 64 -30.38 -7.86 1.36
C LYS A 64 -28.93 -7.42 1.17
N GLU A 65 -27.98 -8.22 1.63
CA GLU A 65 -26.56 -7.91 1.42
C GLU A 65 -26.16 -8.04 -0.06
N PHE A 66 -26.61 -9.07 -0.77
CA PHE A 66 -26.33 -9.21 -2.20
C PHE A 66 -26.99 -8.15 -3.08
N GLU A 67 -28.06 -7.51 -2.59
CA GLU A 67 -28.69 -6.36 -3.24
C GLU A 67 -27.89 -5.06 -3.05
N ARG A 68 -27.13 -4.95 -1.94
CA ARG A 68 -26.31 -3.77 -1.62
C ARG A 68 -24.86 -3.90 -2.07
N CYS A 69 -24.33 -5.12 -2.08
CA CYS A 69 -22.96 -5.45 -2.38
C CYS A 69 -22.91 -6.50 -3.49
N SER A 70 -22.23 -6.18 -4.59
CA SER A 70 -22.04 -7.12 -5.70
C SER A 70 -21.54 -8.47 -5.19
N TYR A 71 -22.20 -9.55 -5.60
CA TYR A 71 -21.79 -10.91 -5.29
C TYR A 71 -20.31 -11.17 -5.58
N TYR A 72 -19.75 -10.58 -6.64
CA TYR A 72 -18.34 -10.79 -6.98
C TYR A 72 -17.39 -10.20 -5.93
N ARG A 73 -17.75 -9.04 -5.36
CA ARG A 73 -17.02 -8.44 -4.24
C ARG A 73 -17.16 -9.30 -2.99
N PHE A 74 -18.38 -9.68 -2.62
CA PHE A 74 -18.63 -10.46 -1.42
C PHE A 74 -17.99 -11.87 -1.47
N LYS A 75 -18.08 -12.53 -2.62
CA LYS A 75 -17.49 -13.85 -2.88
C LYS A 75 -15.99 -13.90 -2.57
N ALA A 76 -15.27 -12.78 -2.70
CA ALA A 76 -13.86 -12.71 -2.38
C ALA A 76 -13.56 -12.98 -0.89
N TYR A 77 -14.52 -12.77 0.01
CA TYR A 77 -14.44 -13.03 1.45
C TYR A 77 -14.92 -14.43 1.84
N LEU A 78 -15.67 -15.10 0.95
CA LEU A 78 -16.05 -16.50 1.10
C LEU A 78 -14.95 -17.46 0.62
N PHE A 79 -14.05 -16.99 -0.24
CA PHE A 79 -12.98 -17.80 -0.84
C PHE A 79 -12.07 -18.52 0.16
N PRO A 80 -11.68 -17.93 1.32
CA PRO A 80 -10.86 -18.63 2.31
C PRO A 80 -11.51 -19.89 2.90
N PHE A 81 -12.83 -19.99 2.85
CA PHE A 81 -13.60 -21.13 3.37
C PHE A 81 -13.91 -22.18 2.30
N LYS A 82 -13.36 -22.01 1.10
CA LYS A 82 -13.71 -22.80 -0.08
C LYS A 82 -12.58 -23.71 -0.49
N ASP A 83 -12.88 -24.99 -0.68
CA ASP A 83 -12.00 -25.93 -1.36
C ASP A 83 -11.99 -25.59 -2.86
N LEU A 84 -10.80 -25.31 -3.39
CA LEU A 84 -10.62 -24.88 -4.76
C LEU A 84 -10.64 -26.03 -5.77
N ALA A 85 -10.34 -27.26 -5.34
CA ALA A 85 -10.39 -28.45 -6.16
C ALA A 85 -11.84 -28.89 -6.38
N THR A 86 -12.62 -29.02 -5.30
CA THR A 86 -14.02 -29.45 -5.37
C THR A 86 -14.97 -28.30 -5.73
N LYS A 87 -14.55 -27.05 -5.52
CA LYS A 87 -15.38 -25.84 -5.63
C LYS A 87 -16.58 -25.84 -4.67
N THR A 88 -16.49 -26.55 -3.55
CA THR A 88 -17.45 -26.53 -2.44
C THR A 88 -16.87 -25.84 -1.21
N TYR A 89 -17.73 -25.43 -0.28
CA TYR A 89 -17.32 -24.85 1.00
C TYR A 89 -17.00 -25.95 2.01
N ASN A 90 -16.03 -25.68 2.89
CA ASN A 90 -15.62 -26.59 3.94
C ASN A 90 -16.75 -26.74 4.97
N THR A 91 -16.85 -27.91 5.61
CA THR A 91 -17.84 -28.15 6.68
C THR A 91 -17.74 -27.08 7.77
N GLY A 92 -18.89 -26.55 8.19
CA GLY A 92 -18.97 -25.49 9.21
C GLY A 92 -18.77 -24.05 8.67
N SER A 93 -18.50 -23.89 7.37
CA SER A 93 -18.40 -22.56 6.75
C SER A 93 -19.77 -21.89 6.66
N THR A 94 -19.83 -20.62 7.07
CA THR A 94 -21.08 -19.84 7.09
C THR A 94 -20.98 -18.55 6.27
N PHE A 95 -22.14 -18.05 5.80
CA PHE A 95 -22.23 -16.73 5.19
C PHE A 95 -21.81 -15.64 6.17
N GLU A 96 -22.18 -15.78 7.44
CA GLU A 96 -21.91 -14.82 8.50
C GLU A 96 -20.41 -14.63 8.73
N GLN A 97 -19.60 -15.70 8.66
CA GLN A 97 -18.13 -15.59 8.69
C GLN A 97 -17.58 -14.74 7.54
N GLY A 98 -18.06 -14.96 6.31
CA GLY A 98 -17.68 -14.13 5.16
C GLY A 98 -18.12 -12.67 5.31
N TYR A 99 -19.31 -12.46 5.87
CA TYR A 99 -19.86 -11.14 6.18
C TYR A 99 -19.01 -10.40 7.22
N GLU A 100 -18.58 -11.11 8.24
CA GLU A 100 -17.69 -10.60 9.28
C GLU A 100 -16.33 -10.18 8.71
N LEU A 101 -15.72 -11.00 7.85
CA LEU A 101 -14.47 -10.64 7.16
C LEU A 101 -14.62 -9.42 6.25
N TYR A 102 -15.79 -9.27 5.59
CA TYR A 102 -16.09 -8.12 4.75
C TYR A 102 -16.10 -6.81 5.57
N HIS A 103 -16.74 -6.83 6.74
CA HIS A 103 -16.80 -5.69 7.64
C HIS A 103 -15.46 -5.40 8.31
N PHE A 104 -14.73 -6.42 8.76
CA PHE A 104 -13.36 -6.29 9.23
C PHE A 104 -12.47 -5.58 8.20
N ASP A 105 -12.49 -6.01 6.93
CA ASP A 105 -11.70 -5.37 5.88
C ASP A 105 -12.15 -3.93 5.61
N SER A 106 -13.45 -3.64 5.71
CA SER A 106 -13.98 -2.29 5.57
C SER A 106 -13.45 -1.34 6.64
N GLU A 107 -13.50 -1.75 7.90
CA GLU A 107 -13.00 -0.95 9.02
C GLU A 107 -11.47 -0.87 9.04
N LEU A 108 -10.76 -1.93 8.66
CA LEU A 108 -9.31 -1.90 8.45
C LEU A 108 -8.92 -0.85 7.40
N ARG A 109 -9.64 -0.82 6.27
CA ARG A 109 -9.41 0.18 5.21
C ARG A 109 -9.66 1.60 5.70
N ALA A 110 -10.76 1.83 6.42
CA ALA A 110 -11.09 3.15 6.96
C ALA A 110 -10.01 3.62 7.94
N TYR A 111 -9.59 2.75 8.86
CA TYR A 111 -8.55 3.04 9.84
C TYR A 111 -7.21 3.37 9.16
N LEU A 112 -6.74 2.52 8.25
CA LEU A 112 -5.46 2.74 7.58
C LEU A 112 -5.50 3.95 6.65
N PHE A 113 -6.63 4.25 6.02
CA PHE A 113 -6.76 5.45 5.18
C PHE A 113 -6.55 6.72 5.99
N ARG A 114 -7.16 6.81 7.19
CA ARG A 114 -6.96 7.92 8.14
C ARG A 114 -5.51 8.08 8.57
N ILE A 115 -4.80 6.99 8.86
CA ILE A 115 -3.38 7.07 9.24
C ILE A 115 -2.50 7.47 8.05
N ILE A 116 -2.77 6.90 6.88
CA ILE A 116 -1.98 7.17 5.67
C ILE A 116 -2.16 8.62 5.21
N GLU A 117 -3.32 9.23 5.41
CA GLU A 117 -3.54 10.66 5.17
C GLU A 117 -2.49 11.52 5.90
N LYS A 118 -2.31 11.29 7.21
CA LYS A 118 -1.30 12.00 8.01
C LYS A 118 0.12 11.76 7.51
N VAL A 119 0.42 10.53 7.08
CA VAL A 119 1.72 10.17 6.48
C VAL A 119 1.94 10.89 5.15
N GLU A 120 0.93 10.94 4.28
CA GLU A 120 1.01 11.60 2.96
C GLU A 120 1.29 13.09 3.13
N ILE A 121 0.51 13.77 3.98
CA ILE A 121 0.67 15.19 4.28
C ILE A 121 2.04 15.45 4.91
N GLY A 122 2.40 14.69 5.95
CA GLY A 122 3.64 14.90 6.69
C GLY A 122 4.90 14.68 5.83
N VAL A 123 4.93 13.63 5.00
CA VAL A 123 6.08 13.37 4.11
C VAL A 123 6.19 14.46 3.05
N ARG A 124 5.07 14.92 2.47
CA ARG A 124 5.06 16.02 1.50
C ARG A 124 5.66 17.29 2.09
N SER A 125 5.15 17.74 3.24
CA SER A 125 5.63 18.96 3.89
C SER A 125 7.09 18.83 4.32
N ALA A 126 7.49 17.68 4.88
CA ALA A 126 8.87 17.45 5.31
C ALA A 126 9.85 17.44 4.13
N LEU A 127 9.47 16.84 2.99
CA LEU A 127 10.29 16.81 1.78
C LEU A 127 10.53 18.21 1.24
N ASP A 128 9.46 19.02 1.10
CA ASP A 128 9.56 20.39 0.61
C ASP A 128 10.47 21.24 1.49
N GLN A 129 10.19 21.29 2.80
CA GLN A 129 10.98 22.06 3.75
C GLN A 129 12.46 21.65 3.72
N TRP A 130 12.73 20.35 3.59
CA TRP A 130 14.10 19.86 3.51
C TRP A 130 14.81 20.31 2.24
N ILE A 131 14.20 20.13 1.06
CA ILE A 131 14.84 20.46 -0.22
C ILE A 131 14.98 21.97 -0.35
N THR A 132 13.91 22.73 -0.13
CA THR A 132 13.92 24.20 -0.12
C THR A 132 14.99 24.74 0.83
N GLY A 133 15.11 24.16 2.04
CA GLY A 133 16.16 24.56 2.99
C GLY A 133 17.59 24.17 2.59
N LYS A 134 17.77 23.17 1.72
CA LYS A 134 19.09 22.77 1.20
C LYS A 134 19.53 23.56 -0.03
N THR A 135 18.59 23.89 -0.90
CA THR A 135 18.86 24.54 -2.19
C THR A 135 18.69 26.06 -2.11
N GLY A 136 17.90 26.57 -1.16
CA GLY A 136 17.42 27.96 -1.17
C GLY A 136 16.46 28.25 -2.32
N ASN A 137 16.03 27.23 -3.08
CA ASN A 137 15.20 27.36 -4.27
C ASN A 137 13.74 27.00 -3.95
N PRO A 138 12.82 27.98 -3.92
CA PRO A 138 11.38 27.74 -3.74
C PRO A 138 10.75 26.89 -4.85
N PHE A 139 11.39 26.80 -6.01
CA PHE A 139 10.88 26.15 -7.21
C PHE A 139 11.67 24.88 -7.55
N TRP A 140 12.28 24.22 -6.56
CA TRP A 140 13.16 23.06 -6.75
C TRP A 140 12.54 21.93 -7.58
N TYR A 141 11.22 21.76 -7.55
CA TYR A 141 10.54 20.73 -8.34
C TYR A 141 10.54 21.03 -9.85
N LEU A 142 10.88 22.26 -10.24
CA LEU A 142 11.11 22.69 -11.63
C LEU A 142 12.59 22.56 -12.05
N ASP A 143 13.50 22.32 -11.11
CA ASP A 143 14.92 22.15 -11.39
C ASP A 143 15.20 20.74 -11.96
N SER A 144 15.23 20.63 -13.29
CA SER A 144 15.46 19.34 -13.95
C SER A 144 16.82 18.71 -13.62
N SER A 145 17.81 19.49 -13.16
CA SER A 145 19.12 18.96 -12.78
C SER A 145 19.06 18.06 -11.54
N LEU A 146 18.01 18.20 -10.72
CA LEU A 146 17.81 17.36 -9.55
C LEU A 146 17.32 15.95 -9.90
N PHE A 147 16.78 15.76 -11.10
CA PHE A 147 16.06 14.55 -11.50
C PHE A 147 16.72 13.82 -12.66
N ASN A 148 16.43 12.52 -12.76
CA ASN A 148 16.87 11.70 -13.87
C ASN A 148 16.25 12.21 -15.18
N GLY A 149 17.06 12.30 -16.24
CA GLY A 149 16.65 12.77 -17.57
C GLY A 149 15.75 11.78 -18.35
N ASN A 150 14.88 11.03 -17.69
CA ASN A 150 13.95 10.07 -18.29
C ASN A 150 12.58 10.68 -18.64
N GLY A 151 12.37 11.97 -18.35
CA GLY A 151 11.15 12.72 -18.64
C GLY A 151 10.03 12.58 -17.60
N ASP A 152 10.20 11.80 -16.53
CA ASP A 152 9.13 11.60 -15.54
C ASP A 152 8.87 12.84 -14.68
N GLN A 153 9.91 13.61 -14.35
CA GLN A 153 9.73 14.91 -13.71
C GLN A 153 8.93 15.86 -14.61
N ILE A 154 9.25 15.94 -15.90
CA ILE A 154 8.54 16.80 -16.86
C ILE A 154 7.05 16.42 -16.96
N LYS A 155 6.74 15.12 -17.04
CA LYS A 155 5.35 14.62 -17.03
C LYS A 155 4.64 15.01 -15.74
N THR A 156 5.31 14.90 -14.59
CA THR A 156 4.75 15.28 -13.29
C THR A 156 4.46 16.77 -13.21
N VAL A 157 5.41 17.62 -13.62
CA VAL A 157 5.23 19.08 -13.65
C VAL A 157 4.12 19.49 -14.63
N THR A 158 4.04 18.85 -15.80
CA THR A 158 2.98 19.11 -16.78
C THR A 158 1.60 18.75 -16.22
N THR A 159 1.50 17.62 -15.52
CA THR A 159 0.25 17.20 -14.85
C THR A 159 -0.14 18.21 -13.77
N LEU A 160 0.81 18.59 -12.91
CA LEU A 160 0.60 19.62 -11.90
C LEU A 160 0.14 20.93 -12.53
N ARG A 161 0.74 21.36 -13.65
CA ARG A 161 0.36 22.59 -14.35
C ARG A 161 -1.11 22.57 -14.75
N SER A 162 -1.59 21.47 -15.35
CA SER A 162 -3.00 21.32 -15.70
C SER A 162 -3.90 21.38 -14.45
N MET A 163 -3.51 20.74 -13.35
CA MET A 163 -4.24 20.79 -12.08
C MET A 163 -4.25 22.21 -11.48
N PHE A 164 -3.12 22.89 -11.50
CA PHE A 164 -2.95 24.23 -10.95
C PHE A 164 -3.75 25.26 -11.74
N ILE A 165 -3.71 25.23 -13.08
CA ILE A 165 -4.45 26.19 -13.92
C ILE A 165 -5.96 25.99 -13.75
N SER A 166 -6.43 24.73 -13.67
CA SER A 166 -7.85 24.42 -13.52
C SER A 166 -8.38 24.51 -12.08
N SER A 167 -7.49 24.62 -11.09
CA SER A 167 -7.88 24.65 -9.67
C SER A 167 -8.68 25.89 -9.32
N LYS A 168 -9.80 25.67 -8.62
CA LYS A 168 -10.68 26.72 -8.07
C LYS A 168 -10.41 27.01 -6.60
N GLU A 169 -9.39 26.38 -6.02
CA GLU A 169 -8.95 26.64 -4.65
C GLU A 169 -8.46 28.08 -4.50
N GLU A 170 -8.77 28.71 -3.36
CA GLU A 170 -8.50 30.13 -3.11
C GLU A 170 -7.00 30.46 -3.22
N TYR A 171 -6.12 29.61 -2.67
CA TYR A 171 -4.68 29.81 -2.75
C TYR A 171 -4.16 29.78 -4.19
N ALA A 172 -4.76 28.95 -5.05
CA ALA A 172 -4.37 28.81 -6.45
C ALA A 172 -4.85 30.03 -7.27
N LEU A 173 -6.10 30.46 -7.03
CA LEU A 173 -6.65 31.70 -7.61
C LEU A 173 -5.83 32.93 -7.20
N HIS A 174 -5.54 33.05 -5.91
CA HIS A 174 -4.72 34.14 -5.37
C HIS A 174 -3.35 34.19 -6.04
N TYR A 175 -2.68 33.04 -6.17
CA TYR A 175 -1.36 33.01 -6.79
C TYR A 175 -1.42 33.43 -8.26
N ARG A 176 -2.32 32.84 -9.05
CA ARG A 176 -2.45 33.15 -10.49
C ARG A 176 -2.82 34.60 -10.77
N GLY A 177 -3.53 35.26 -9.85
CA GLY A 177 -3.93 36.66 -9.98
C GLY A 177 -2.84 37.68 -9.60
N LYS A 178 -1.77 37.25 -8.91
CA LYS A 178 -0.81 38.17 -8.28
C LYS A 178 0.66 37.89 -8.59
N TYR A 179 1.02 36.62 -8.80
CA TYR A 179 2.40 36.18 -8.85
C TYR A 179 2.71 35.39 -10.12
N TYR A 180 3.98 35.43 -10.51
CA TYR A 180 4.60 34.52 -11.46
C TYR A 180 5.99 34.16 -10.92
N ASN A 181 6.61 33.08 -11.42
CA ASN A 181 8.00 32.73 -11.08
C ASN A 181 8.96 33.03 -12.24
N ASP A 182 10.10 33.65 -11.95
CA ASP A 182 11.18 33.86 -12.93
C ASP A 182 12.18 32.70 -12.98
N TYR A 183 12.03 31.70 -12.09
CA TYR A 183 12.97 30.58 -12.00
C TYR A 183 12.92 29.68 -13.24
N CYS A 184 11.72 29.39 -13.77
CA CYS A 184 11.55 28.56 -14.95
C CYS A 184 10.62 29.23 -15.97
N PRO A 185 11.17 29.85 -17.03
CA PRO A 185 10.38 30.55 -18.04
C PRO A 185 9.32 29.68 -18.73
N PHE A 186 9.59 28.38 -18.90
CA PHE A 186 8.66 27.41 -19.49
C PHE A 186 7.43 27.11 -18.62
N TYR A 187 7.52 27.39 -17.32
CA TYR A 187 6.48 27.14 -16.32
C TYR A 187 6.26 28.36 -15.42
N ARG A 188 6.31 29.56 -16.01
CA ARG A 188 6.28 30.85 -15.32
C ARG A 188 5.05 31.07 -14.43
N GLU A 189 3.93 30.43 -14.75
CA GLU A 189 2.69 30.50 -13.99
C GLU A 189 2.70 29.66 -12.70
N LEU A 190 3.63 28.72 -12.57
CA LEU A 190 3.61 27.78 -11.46
C LEU A 190 4.08 28.42 -10.14
N PRO A 191 3.54 27.96 -8.99
CA PRO A 191 3.86 28.55 -7.70
C PRO A 191 5.06 27.90 -7.02
N PRO A 192 5.57 28.46 -5.92
CA PRO A 192 6.55 27.78 -5.08
C PRO A 192 6.09 26.40 -4.62
N ALA A 193 7.04 25.55 -4.26
CA ALA A 193 6.83 24.16 -3.90
C ALA A 193 5.78 23.97 -2.80
N TRP A 194 5.80 24.78 -1.73
CA TRP A 194 4.81 24.70 -0.64
C TRP A 194 3.36 24.99 -1.06
N VAL A 195 3.14 25.63 -2.21
CA VAL A 195 1.81 25.79 -2.82
C VAL A 195 1.55 24.69 -3.84
N ALA A 196 2.54 24.41 -4.69
CA ALA A 196 2.45 23.43 -5.77
C ALA A 196 2.17 22.02 -5.25
N LEU A 197 2.85 21.62 -4.17
CA LEU A 197 2.78 20.28 -3.64
C LEU A 197 1.41 19.98 -3.00
N GLU A 198 0.65 20.98 -2.54
CA GLU A 198 -0.70 20.76 -2.01
C GLU A 198 -1.70 20.27 -3.07
N LEU A 199 -1.43 20.56 -4.34
CA LEU A 199 -2.21 20.04 -5.46
C LEU A 199 -1.70 18.70 -5.97
N MET A 200 -0.47 18.31 -5.63
CA MET A 200 0.10 17.07 -6.12
C MET A 200 -0.57 15.87 -5.45
N THR A 201 -1.02 14.92 -6.28
CA THR A 201 -1.46 13.61 -5.78
C THR A 201 -0.29 12.87 -5.13
N PHE A 202 -0.56 11.89 -4.26
CA PHE A 202 0.46 10.95 -3.78
C PHE A 202 1.34 10.44 -4.93
N GLY A 203 0.74 10.05 -6.06
CA GLY A 203 1.45 9.55 -7.23
C GLY A 203 2.47 10.54 -7.80
N ASN A 204 2.15 11.83 -7.82
CA ASN A 204 3.06 12.88 -8.29
C ASN A 204 4.25 13.06 -7.34
N ILE A 205 3.98 13.14 -6.02
CA ILE A 205 5.05 13.25 -5.01
C ILE A 205 6.00 12.07 -5.10
N LEU A 206 5.45 10.85 -5.17
CA LEU A 206 6.26 9.65 -5.29
C LEU A 206 7.05 9.61 -6.61
N SER A 207 6.47 10.09 -7.71
CA SER A 207 7.21 10.20 -8.98
C SER A 207 8.42 11.11 -8.85
N LEU A 208 8.30 12.27 -8.18
CA LEU A 208 9.46 13.12 -7.89
C LEU A 208 10.46 12.41 -6.99
N MET A 209 9.98 11.77 -5.91
CA MET A 209 10.84 11.07 -4.96
C MET A 209 11.67 9.95 -5.60
N ASP A 210 11.06 9.17 -6.50
CA ASP A 210 11.71 8.06 -7.21
C ASP A 210 12.71 8.53 -8.28
N ASN A 211 12.62 9.81 -8.71
CA ASN A 211 13.37 10.31 -9.85
C ASN A 211 14.55 11.22 -9.51
N PHE A 212 14.91 11.45 -8.25
CA PHE A 212 16.16 12.16 -7.94
C PHE A 212 17.38 11.43 -8.53
N THR A 213 18.35 12.18 -9.05
CA THR A 213 19.64 11.61 -9.47
C THR A 213 20.42 11.12 -8.25
N ALA A 214 21.38 10.21 -8.47
CA ALA A 214 22.27 9.76 -7.40
C ALA A 214 23.04 10.93 -6.76
N ASP A 215 23.49 11.88 -7.59
CA ASP A 215 24.17 13.09 -7.14
C ASP A 215 23.25 13.96 -6.28
N SER A 216 21.98 14.11 -6.67
CA SER A 216 20.98 14.86 -5.89
C SER A 216 20.67 14.21 -4.55
N VAL A 217 20.56 12.87 -4.51
CA VAL A 217 20.39 12.14 -3.26
C VAL A 217 21.55 12.43 -2.30
N GLN A 218 22.78 12.53 -2.80
CA GLN A 218 23.96 12.84 -2.02
C GLN A 218 24.04 14.32 -1.62
N SER A 219 23.94 15.25 -2.57
CA SER A 219 24.10 16.69 -2.35
C SER A 219 23.01 17.27 -1.45
N LEU A 220 21.76 16.83 -1.63
CA LEU A 220 20.63 17.19 -0.78
C LEU A 220 20.61 16.42 0.55
N LYS A 221 21.54 15.49 0.76
CA LYS A 221 21.64 14.65 1.97
C LYS A 221 20.35 13.90 2.26
N LEU A 222 19.72 13.31 1.25
CA LEU A 222 18.38 12.69 1.39
C LEU A 222 18.37 11.46 2.30
N ASN A 223 19.50 10.78 2.50
CA ASN A 223 19.59 9.74 3.54
C ASN A 223 19.45 10.32 4.95
N ARG A 224 19.99 11.53 5.19
CA ARG A 224 19.83 12.24 6.47
C ARG A 224 18.40 12.73 6.64
N PHE A 225 17.77 13.21 5.57
CA PHE A 225 16.34 13.51 5.56
C PHE A 225 15.51 12.30 6.01
N ALA A 226 15.64 11.18 5.30
CA ALA A 226 14.87 9.98 5.56
C ALA A 226 15.05 9.47 7.01
N ASN A 227 16.29 9.51 7.53
CA ASN A 227 16.58 9.05 8.87
C ASN A 227 16.06 10.03 9.94
N ASN A 228 16.42 11.30 9.85
CA ASN A 228 16.13 12.29 10.90
C ASN A 228 14.65 12.69 10.94
N LYS A 229 13.97 12.70 9.79
CA LYS A 229 12.57 13.15 9.69
C LYS A 229 11.55 12.02 9.68
N LEU A 230 11.94 10.82 9.25
CA LEU A 230 10.98 9.74 8.98
C LEU A 230 11.42 8.40 9.60
N GLY A 231 12.57 8.36 10.27
CA GLY A 231 13.10 7.17 10.92
C GLY A 231 13.55 6.07 9.95
N VAL A 232 13.76 6.38 8.66
CA VAL A 232 14.15 5.40 7.63
C VAL A 232 15.61 5.61 7.23
N ASN A 233 16.44 4.59 7.40
CA ASN A 233 17.91 4.73 7.25
C ASN A 233 18.39 5.12 5.85
N LYS A 234 17.67 4.73 4.80
CA LYS A 234 18.05 4.99 3.40
C LYS A 234 16.89 5.66 2.67
N TYR A 235 17.21 6.68 1.88
CA TYR A 235 16.23 7.38 1.06
C TYR A 235 15.53 6.45 0.06
N GLN A 236 16.27 5.55 -0.60
CA GLN A 236 15.68 4.59 -1.54
C GLN A 236 14.70 3.62 -0.85
N SER A 237 14.95 3.26 0.41
CA SER A 237 13.99 2.47 1.19
C SER A 237 12.74 3.28 1.49
N LEU A 238 12.87 4.55 1.86
CA LEU A 238 11.73 5.45 2.06
C LEU A 238 10.88 5.58 0.79
N ALA A 239 11.51 5.86 -0.36
CA ALA A 239 10.80 5.99 -1.64
C ALA A 239 10.04 4.70 -1.98
N ASN A 240 10.69 3.55 -1.83
CA ASN A 240 10.03 2.25 -1.98
C ASN A 240 8.87 2.03 -0.99
N TRP A 241 9.02 2.44 0.28
CA TRP A 241 7.95 2.31 1.27
C TRP A 241 6.77 3.21 0.94
N MET A 242 7.00 4.45 0.50
CA MET A 242 5.96 5.34 0.00
C MET A 242 5.22 4.73 -1.19
N GLY A 243 5.93 4.02 -2.08
CA GLY A 243 5.31 3.19 -3.12
C GLY A 243 4.39 2.11 -2.57
N CYS A 244 4.86 1.33 -1.60
CA CYS A 244 4.06 0.30 -0.94
C CYS A 244 2.82 0.89 -0.25
N ILE A 245 2.97 2.01 0.45
CA ILE A 245 1.89 2.74 1.11
C ILE A 245 0.87 3.26 0.09
N ARG A 246 1.32 3.78 -1.07
CA ARG A 246 0.40 4.17 -2.17
C ARG A 246 -0.47 3.00 -2.62
N HIS A 247 0.07 1.77 -2.70
CA HIS A 247 -0.73 0.59 -3.05
C HIS A 247 -1.81 0.31 -2.00
N VAL A 248 -1.48 0.42 -0.70
CA VAL A 248 -2.46 0.27 0.40
C VAL A 248 -3.50 1.39 0.36
N ARG A 249 -3.06 2.65 0.22
CA ARG A 249 -3.90 3.84 0.10
C ARG A 249 -4.90 3.71 -1.04
N ASN A 250 -4.44 3.30 -2.21
CA ASN A 250 -5.32 3.10 -3.38
C ASN A 250 -6.28 1.93 -3.17
N ALA A 251 -5.87 0.86 -2.50
CA ALA A 251 -6.80 -0.21 -2.13
C ALA A 251 -7.90 0.31 -1.19
N CYS A 252 -7.55 1.14 -0.22
CA CYS A 252 -8.50 1.76 0.69
C CYS A 252 -9.46 2.73 -0.05
N GLY A 253 -8.91 3.68 -0.81
CA GLY A 253 -9.66 4.73 -1.51
C GLY A 253 -10.53 4.23 -2.66
N HIS A 254 -10.20 3.08 -3.26
CA HIS A 254 -11.04 2.41 -4.26
C HIS A 254 -11.93 1.30 -3.65
N HIS A 255 -11.94 1.17 -2.33
CA HIS A 255 -12.71 0.14 -1.61
C HIS A 255 -12.45 -1.29 -2.12
N ASN A 256 -11.19 -1.57 -2.44
CA ASN A 256 -10.71 -2.89 -2.86
C ASN A 256 -10.32 -3.70 -1.64
N ARG A 257 -10.58 -5.02 -1.66
CA ARG A 257 -10.16 -5.95 -0.60
C ARG A 257 -8.68 -5.78 -0.27
N LEU A 258 -8.38 -5.50 1.00
CA LEU A 258 -7.03 -5.39 1.54
C LEU A 258 -6.63 -6.67 2.30
N PHE A 259 -7.61 -7.27 2.97
CA PHE A 259 -7.57 -8.60 3.56
C PHE A 259 -6.92 -9.60 2.60
N ASN A 260 -5.95 -10.34 3.15
CA ASN A 260 -5.16 -11.40 2.51
C ASN A 260 -4.57 -11.10 1.11
N ARG A 261 -4.48 -9.82 0.73
CA ARG A 261 -3.94 -9.39 -0.56
C ARG A 261 -2.41 -9.54 -0.59
N ASN A 262 -1.86 -9.88 -1.76
CA ASN A 262 -0.44 -9.72 -2.02
C ASN A 262 -0.17 -8.25 -2.33
N LEU A 263 0.76 -7.63 -1.61
CA LEU A 263 1.15 -6.23 -1.73
C LEU A 263 2.62 -6.13 -2.10
N SER A 264 3.06 -4.94 -2.52
CA SER A 264 4.49 -4.65 -2.64
C SER A 264 5.16 -4.76 -1.27
N ALA A 265 6.39 -5.30 -1.26
CA ALA A 265 7.15 -5.53 -0.03
C ALA A 265 8.01 -4.31 0.31
N PRO A 266 7.86 -3.72 1.51
CA PRO A 266 8.74 -2.64 1.96
C PRO A 266 10.18 -3.14 2.13
N THR A 267 11.10 -2.60 1.34
CA THR A 267 12.50 -3.04 1.28
C THR A 267 13.20 -2.84 2.62
N GLY A 268 13.90 -3.87 3.10
CA GLY A 268 14.67 -3.80 4.35
C GLY A 268 13.83 -3.72 5.63
N ILE A 269 12.51 -3.90 5.58
CA ILE A 269 11.59 -3.80 6.73
C ILE A 269 12.02 -4.65 7.93
N LYS A 270 12.60 -5.84 7.68
CA LYS A 270 13.13 -6.73 8.72
C LYS A 270 14.16 -6.09 9.66
N ARG A 271 14.87 -5.04 9.20
CA ARG A 271 15.86 -4.33 10.04
C ARG A 271 15.21 -3.41 11.07
N VAL A 272 13.90 -3.16 10.94
CA VAL A 272 13.12 -2.27 11.79
C VAL A 272 12.24 -3.05 12.76
N LEU A 273 11.93 -4.30 12.46
CA LEU A 273 11.13 -5.20 13.29
C LEU A 273 11.99 -5.85 14.38
N SER A 274 11.36 -6.28 15.46
CA SER A 274 12.02 -7.07 16.49
C SER A 274 12.58 -8.37 15.90
N ARG A 275 13.81 -8.73 16.32
CA ARG A 275 14.45 -9.99 15.89
C ARG A 275 13.86 -11.22 16.59
N ASP A 276 13.21 -11.01 17.73
CA ASP A 276 12.64 -12.09 18.54
C ASP A 276 11.28 -12.56 18.01
N ILE A 277 10.68 -11.79 17.09
CA ILE A 277 9.39 -12.12 16.47
C ILE A 277 9.65 -12.75 15.11
N SER A 278 9.41 -14.07 15.03
CA SER A 278 9.51 -14.80 13.77
C SER A 278 8.38 -14.43 12.81
N LEU A 279 8.73 -13.89 11.64
CA LEU A 279 7.74 -13.53 10.62
C LEU A 279 7.06 -14.76 10.02
N VAL A 280 5.82 -14.57 9.54
CA VAL A 280 5.11 -15.57 8.74
C VAL A 280 5.98 -15.99 7.55
N ARG A 281 6.06 -17.29 7.29
CA ARG A 281 6.91 -17.85 6.23
C ARG A 281 6.08 -18.19 4.99
N THR A 282 6.69 -18.07 3.81
CA THR A 282 6.05 -18.46 2.55
C THR A 282 5.84 -19.97 2.50
N ASN A 283 4.77 -20.41 1.83
CA ASN A 283 4.62 -21.81 1.47
C ASN A 283 5.35 -22.04 0.14
N PRO A 284 6.45 -22.80 0.11
CA PRO A 284 7.24 -22.99 -1.10
C PRO A 284 6.42 -23.72 -2.17
N GLN A 285 6.28 -23.08 -3.34
CA GLN A 285 5.73 -23.72 -4.54
C GLN A 285 6.88 -24.04 -5.50
N HIS A 286 6.81 -25.20 -6.18
CA HIS A 286 7.72 -25.57 -7.27
C HIS A 286 9.22 -25.46 -6.93
N GLY A 287 9.64 -26.00 -5.77
CA GLY A 287 11.06 -26.05 -5.39
C GLY A 287 11.68 -24.73 -4.93
N THR A 288 10.87 -23.70 -4.70
CA THR A 288 11.34 -22.44 -4.10
C THR A 288 11.73 -22.63 -2.63
N ARG A 289 12.73 -21.89 -2.15
CA ARG A 289 13.10 -21.90 -0.72
C ARG A 289 12.04 -21.14 0.09
N GLN A 290 11.69 -21.68 1.25
CA GLN A 290 10.87 -20.95 2.22
C GLN A 290 11.60 -19.68 2.72
N THR A 291 10.89 -18.56 2.68
CA THR A 291 11.39 -17.23 3.06
C THR A 291 10.39 -16.48 3.92
N ASP A 292 10.79 -15.38 4.54
CA ASP A 292 9.85 -14.51 5.27
C ASP A 292 8.89 -13.83 4.30
N GLN A 293 7.60 -13.89 4.63
CA GLN A 293 6.54 -13.30 3.84
C GLN A 293 6.42 -11.80 4.16
N VAL A 294 7.14 -10.99 3.38
CA VAL A 294 7.20 -9.52 3.57
C VAL A 294 6.28 -8.73 2.65
N ASN A 295 5.45 -9.42 1.86
CA ASN A 295 4.58 -8.85 0.82
C ASN A 295 3.10 -8.81 1.24
N ARG A 296 2.86 -8.59 2.53
CA ARG A 296 1.52 -8.60 3.15
C ARG A 296 1.24 -7.30 3.89
N ILE A 297 0.01 -7.13 4.35
CA ILE A 297 -0.43 -5.89 4.98
C ILE A 297 0.29 -5.63 6.31
N TYR A 298 0.68 -6.67 7.06
CA TYR A 298 1.45 -6.52 8.31
C TYR A 298 2.74 -5.70 8.14
N THR A 299 3.61 -6.06 7.17
CA THR A 299 4.87 -5.34 6.95
C THR A 299 4.64 -3.93 6.40
N ASN A 300 3.56 -3.73 5.65
CA ASN A 300 3.14 -2.40 5.20
C ASN A 300 2.68 -1.52 6.38
N ILE A 301 1.90 -2.07 7.32
CA ILE A 301 1.51 -1.40 8.56
C ILE A 301 2.74 -1.02 9.38
N CYS A 302 3.75 -1.89 9.47
CA CYS A 302 4.99 -1.57 10.16
C CYS A 302 5.75 -0.41 9.49
N ALA A 303 5.82 -0.39 8.16
CA ALA A 303 6.41 0.72 7.41
C ALA A 303 5.64 2.04 7.64
N ILE A 304 4.30 1.98 7.65
CA ILE A 304 3.42 3.12 7.99
C ILE A 304 3.72 3.61 9.40
N GLN A 305 3.67 2.74 10.42
CA GLN A 305 3.96 3.10 11.81
C GLN A 305 5.33 3.76 11.96
N LYS A 306 6.35 3.24 11.27
CA LYS A 306 7.71 3.79 11.37
C LYS A 306 7.78 5.23 10.86
N ILE A 307 7.19 5.49 9.68
CA ILE A 307 7.13 6.85 9.12
C ILE A 307 6.24 7.75 9.98
N TYR A 308 5.08 7.25 10.41
CA TYR A 308 4.14 7.95 11.29
C TYR A 308 4.79 8.41 12.59
N THR A 309 5.57 7.53 13.23
CA THR A 309 6.36 7.87 14.42
C THR A 309 7.46 8.89 14.11
N GLY A 310 8.14 8.75 12.97
CA GLY A 310 9.16 9.71 12.53
C GLY A 310 8.63 11.13 12.34
N LEU A 311 7.38 11.25 11.89
CA LEU A 311 6.64 12.51 11.78
C LEU A 311 6.18 13.09 13.12
N GLY A 312 6.49 12.43 14.24
CA GLY A 312 6.16 12.90 15.60
C GLY A 312 4.81 12.42 16.12
N HIS A 313 4.14 11.47 15.45
CA HIS A 313 2.92 10.89 15.99
C HIS A 313 3.23 9.75 16.97
N GLU A 314 2.78 9.90 18.21
CA GLU A 314 3.03 8.93 19.28
C GLU A 314 2.06 7.73 19.28
N GLU A 315 0.91 7.88 18.60
CA GLU A 315 -0.12 6.83 18.49
C GLU A 315 0.45 5.55 17.87
N LYS A 316 0.28 4.45 18.61
CA LYS A 316 0.64 3.10 18.19
C LYS A 316 -0.55 2.45 17.48
N LEU A 317 -0.30 1.84 16.34
CA LEU A 317 -1.35 1.23 15.51
C LEU A 317 -1.80 -0.14 16.04
N GLY A 318 -0.98 -0.82 16.84
CA GLY A 318 -1.24 -2.16 17.35
C GLY A 318 -2.54 -2.29 18.16
N PRO A 319 -2.81 -1.44 19.16
CA PRO A 319 -4.04 -1.50 19.96
C PRO A 319 -5.32 -1.42 19.14
N ALA A 320 -5.42 -0.49 18.18
CA ALA A 320 -6.59 -0.37 17.31
C ALA A 320 -6.77 -1.61 16.41
N LEU A 321 -5.67 -2.19 15.92
CA LEU A 321 -5.72 -3.44 15.14
C LEU A 321 -6.14 -4.63 16.00
N ALA A 322 -5.67 -4.70 17.25
CA ALA A 322 -6.05 -5.76 18.18
C ALA A 322 -7.55 -5.67 18.51
N HIS A 323 -8.05 -4.47 18.81
CA HIS A 323 -9.47 -4.23 18.99
C HIS A 323 -10.29 -4.64 17.76
N LEU A 324 -9.81 -4.35 16.56
CA LEU A 324 -10.49 -4.76 15.33
C LEU A 324 -10.55 -6.29 15.17
N PHE A 325 -9.49 -7.01 15.55
CA PHE A 325 -9.50 -8.48 15.56
C PHE A 325 -10.42 -9.05 16.64
N GLU A 326 -10.53 -8.41 17.81
CA GLU A 326 -11.49 -8.79 18.85
C GLU A 326 -12.94 -8.59 18.40
N LYS A 327 -13.22 -7.46 17.75
CA LYS A 327 -14.54 -7.14 17.20
C LYS A 327 -14.98 -8.11 16.10
N TYR A 328 -14.02 -8.65 15.34
CA TYR A 328 -14.26 -9.60 14.26
C TYR A 328 -13.43 -10.89 14.43
N PRO A 329 -13.81 -11.79 15.36
CA PRO A 329 -13.12 -13.05 15.63
C PRO A 329 -12.81 -13.92 14.41
N THR A 330 -13.66 -13.94 13.38
CA THR A 330 -13.39 -14.70 12.14
C THR A 330 -12.09 -14.23 11.48
N ALA A 331 -11.74 -12.95 11.57
CA ALA A 331 -10.48 -12.43 11.03
C ALA A 331 -9.24 -12.99 11.74
N LYS A 332 -9.37 -13.39 13.03
CA LYS A 332 -8.26 -13.98 13.80
C LYS A 332 -7.75 -15.28 13.20
N LEU A 333 -8.64 -16.06 12.58
CA LEU A 333 -8.33 -17.31 11.88
C LEU A 333 -7.40 -17.11 10.68
N PHE A 334 -7.35 -15.88 10.15
CA PHE A 334 -6.63 -15.53 8.93
C PHE A 334 -5.48 -14.54 9.14
N ARG A 335 -5.06 -14.31 10.39
CA ARG A 335 -3.94 -13.41 10.75
C ARG A 335 -2.68 -13.68 9.93
N GLU A 336 -2.28 -14.95 9.83
CA GLU A 336 -1.09 -15.33 9.07
C GLU A 336 -1.24 -15.02 7.56
N SER A 337 -2.43 -15.16 6.99
CA SER A 337 -2.69 -14.83 5.59
C SER A 337 -2.53 -13.33 5.29
N MET A 338 -2.67 -12.50 6.33
CA MET A 338 -2.41 -11.05 6.33
C MET A 338 -0.96 -10.72 6.72
N GLY A 339 -0.13 -11.73 6.98
CA GLY A 339 1.27 -11.61 7.34
C GLY A 339 1.52 -11.30 8.81
N PHE A 340 0.50 -11.33 9.67
CA PHE A 340 0.66 -11.10 11.11
C PHE A 340 1.30 -12.33 11.76
N PRO A 341 2.49 -12.21 12.38
CA PRO A 341 3.09 -13.29 13.17
C PRO A 341 2.23 -13.68 14.38
N VAL A 342 2.43 -14.87 14.92
CA VAL A 342 1.75 -15.31 16.16
C VAL A 342 1.99 -14.32 17.30
N GLN A 343 3.22 -13.84 17.45
CA GLN A 343 3.64 -12.93 18.53
C GLN A 343 3.59 -11.45 18.13
N TRP A 344 2.78 -11.07 17.13
CA TRP A 344 2.74 -9.68 16.63
C TRP A 344 2.36 -8.64 17.70
N HIS A 345 1.62 -9.02 18.74
CA HIS A 345 1.30 -8.16 19.89
C HIS A 345 2.51 -7.75 20.73
N GLN A 346 3.64 -8.46 20.57
CA GLN A 346 4.91 -8.18 21.25
C GLN A 346 5.82 -7.27 20.41
N GLU A 347 5.36 -6.76 19.27
CA GLU A 347 6.17 -5.90 18.40
C GLU A 347 6.24 -4.47 18.98
N PRO A 348 7.38 -4.03 19.54
CA PRO A 348 7.51 -2.70 20.16
C PRO A 348 7.32 -1.55 19.15
N LEU A 349 7.46 -1.82 17.85
CA LEU A 349 7.09 -0.84 16.84
C LEU A 349 5.60 -0.50 16.92
N LEU A 350 4.74 -1.51 17.12
CA LEU A 350 3.29 -1.41 17.07
C LEU A 350 2.61 -1.29 18.44
N PHE A 351 3.31 -1.58 19.54
CA PHE A 351 2.77 -1.54 20.90
C PHE A 351 3.71 -0.81 21.85
N ASN A 352 3.14 -0.12 22.84
CA ASN A 352 3.90 0.40 23.97
C ASN A 352 4.00 -0.73 25.01
N LEU A 353 5.11 -1.46 24.98
CA LEU A 353 5.36 -2.55 25.93
C LEU A 353 5.80 -1.94 27.26
N THR A 354 5.02 -2.17 28.31
CA THR A 354 5.48 -1.85 29.68
C THR A 354 6.53 -2.89 30.09
N PRO A 355 7.68 -2.46 30.62
CA PRO A 355 8.59 -3.38 31.28
C PRO A 355 7.99 -3.74 32.64
N GLU A 356 7.19 -4.80 32.72
CA GLU A 356 6.77 -5.34 34.01
C GLU A 356 7.56 -6.60 34.37
N VAL A 357 8.40 -6.40 35.39
CA VAL A 357 8.81 -7.31 36.47
C VAL A 357 8.70 -8.81 36.14
N ASN A 358 9.87 -9.42 35.94
CA ASN A 358 10.07 -10.85 36.11
C ASN A 358 9.51 -11.28 37.47
N GLU A 359 8.35 -11.94 37.51
CA GLU A 359 8.10 -13.11 38.35
C GLU A 359 6.75 -13.79 38.05
N SER A 360 6.84 -15.09 37.72
CA SER A 360 5.82 -16.14 37.80
C SER A 360 4.67 -16.22 36.76
N SER A 361 4.80 -17.26 35.92
CA SER A 361 3.77 -18.17 35.38
C SER A 361 2.58 -17.60 34.57
N GLY A 362 2.65 -17.80 33.25
CA GLY A 362 1.69 -18.70 32.60
C GLY A 362 0.33 -18.19 32.09
N SER A 363 0.16 -16.94 31.63
CA SER A 363 -0.97 -16.55 30.73
C SER A 363 -0.79 -15.18 30.05
N ILE A 364 0.43 -14.88 29.60
CA ILE A 364 0.92 -13.51 29.32
C ILE A 364 0.31 -12.85 28.04
N SER A 365 -0.37 -13.58 27.14
CA SER A 365 -0.89 -12.97 25.89
C SER A 365 -2.19 -12.19 26.08
N GLU A 366 -3.09 -12.66 26.95
CA GLU A 366 -4.39 -11.98 27.14
C GLU A 366 -4.30 -10.70 27.98
N SER A 367 -3.31 -10.62 28.89
CA SER A 367 -3.18 -9.47 29.80
C SER A 367 -2.74 -8.20 29.06
N ASN A 368 -1.76 -8.30 28.17
CA ASN A 368 -1.30 -7.17 27.36
C ASN A 368 -2.35 -6.74 26.32
N GLU A 369 -3.11 -7.69 25.79
CA GLU A 369 -4.21 -7.40 24.85
C GLU A 369 -5.36 -6.67 25.56
N LYS A 370 -5.81 -7.17 26.73
CA LYS A 370 -6.83 -6.51 27.55
C LYS A 370 -6.40 -5.13 28.07
N ALA A 371 -5.15 -4.98 28.52
CA ALA A 371 -4.63 -3.71 29.01
C ALA A 371 -4.52 -2.65 27.90
N ALA A 372 -4.13 -3.04 26.68
CA ALA A 372 -4.10 -2.15 25.53
C ALA A 372 -5.51 -1.76 25.06
N LEU A 373 -6.48 -2.69 25.13
CA LEU A 373 -7.89 -2.45 24.81
C LEU A 373 -8.56 -1.48 25.79
N LEU A 374 -8.31 -1.62 27.10
CA LEU A 374 -8.88 -0.75 28.12
C LEU A 374 -8.44 0.71 27.95
N ARG A 375 -7.17 0.96 27.64
CA ARG A 375 -6.65 2.32 27.41
C ARG A 375 -7.17 3.00 26.14
N PHE A 376 -7.61 2.22 25.14
CA PHE A 376 -8.15 2.75 23.87
C PHE A 376 -9.64 3.13 23.99
N VAL A 377 -10.40 2.46 24.86
CA VAL A 377 -11.82 2.79 25.08
C VAL A 377 -11.97 4.08 25.92
N GLU A 378 -10.94 4.46 26.66
CA GLU A 378 -10.92 5.65 27.53
C GLU A 378 -10.35 6.92 26.85
N SER A 379 -9.92 6.86 25.58
CA SER A 379 -9.37 7.97 24.77
C SER A 379 -10.19 8.24 23.52
#